data_AF-A0A0C2YZS9-F1
#
_entry.id   AF-A0A0C2YZS9-F1
#
_cell.length_a   1.000
_cell.length_b   1.000
_cell.length_c   1.000
_cell.angle_alpha   90.00
_cell.angle_beta   90.00
_cell.angle_gamma   90.00
#
_symmetry.space_group_name_H-M   'P 1'
#
loop_
_entity.id
_entity.type
_entity.pdbx_description
1 polymer ?
#
loop_
_entity_poly.entity_id
_entity_poly.type
_entity_poly.pdbx_seq_one_letter_code
_entity_poly.pdbx_strand_id
1 'polypeptide(L)'
;MRFPPFDDEEPPLDYGDNVLDVEPLEAIQLELDSEEDASIIDWFYDPKPLINPPAVNGPSYHYWPPTLPDMANLYRLGHTLSDRPDNNASYLFNKKSFFTVKALNMAIPGGPVMQMTTTLGFQRLKRSSLINLWRTS
;
A
#
# COMPACT_ATOMS: atom_id res chain seq x y z
N MET A 1 19.42 -8.90 -12.59
CA MET A 1 18.74 -9.70 -13.65
C MET A 1 18.57 -8.83 -14.88
N ARG A 2 18.71 -9.41 -16.08
CA ARG A 2 18.42 -8.72 -17.35
C ARG A 2 16.97 -8.97 -17.73
N PHE A 3 16.31 -7.97 -18.30
CA PHE A 3 14.93 -8.08 -18.79
C PHE A 3 14.90 -7.91 -20.32
N PRO A 4 14.22 -8.79 -21.08
CA PRO A 4 13.61 -10.04 -20.62
C PRO A 4 14.67 -11.09 -20.23
N PRO A 5 14.34 -12.02 -19.30
CA PRO A 5 15.25 -13.09 -18.90
C PRO A 5 15.39 -14.19 -19.96
N PHE A 6 14.40 -14.35 -20.83
CA PHE A 6 14.38 -15.30 -21.95
C PHE A 6 14.40 -14.56 -23.29
N ASP A 7 15.01 -15.18 -24.29
CA ASP A 7 14.98 -14.73 -25.68
C ASP A 7 13.66 -15.13 -26.34
N ASP A 8 13.16 -14.35 -27.31
CA ASP A 8 11.88 -14.63 -27.98
C ASP A 8 11.97 -15.76 -29.02
N GLU A 9 13.18 -16.08 -29.48
CA GLU A 9 13.47 -17.19 -30.39
C GLU A 9 13.58 -18.56 -29.70
N GLU A 10 13.71 -18.60 -28.36
CA GLU A 10 13.80 -19.86 -27.61
C GLU A 10 12.39 -20.35 -27.21
N PRO A 11 12.04 -21.64 -27.45
CA PRO A 11 10.79 -22.18 -26.97
C PRO A 11 10.73 -22.17 -25.43
N PRO A 12 9.53 -22.12 -24.82
CA PRO A 12 9.39 -22.18 -23.37
C PRO A 12 10.07 -23.42 -22.77
N LEU A 13 10.81 -23.21 -21.70
CA LEU A 13 11.51 -24.27 -20.96
C LEU A 13 10.53 -25.32 -20.42
N ASP A 14 10.84 -26.60 -20.62
CA ASP A 14 10.07 -27.69 -20.01
C ASP A 14 10.37 -27.82 -18.51
N TYR A 15 9.31 -27.92 -17.70
CA TYR A 15 9.41 -28.02 -16.25
C TYR A 15 9.92 -29.39 -15.79
N GLY A 16 9.51 -30.47 -16.47
CA GLY A 16 9.88 -31.83 -16.09
C GLY A 16 11.39 -32.05 -16.22
N ASP A 17 11.95 -31.68 -17.36
CA ASP A 17 13.36 -31.91 -17.66
C ASP A 17 14.32 -30.94 -16.96
N ASN A 18 13.89 -29.70 -16.69
CA ASN A 18 14.83 -28.64 -16.25
C ASN A 18 14.60 -28.10 -14.83
N VAL A 19 13.44 -28.32 -14.22
CA VAL A 19 13.08 -27.65 -12.96
C VAL A 19 12.69 -28.63 -11.85
N LEU A 20 11.99 -29.73 -12.17
CA LEU A 20 11.43 -30.63 -11.16
C LEU A 20 12.48 -31.25 -10.24
N ASP A 21 13.64 -31.63 -10.77
CA ASP A 21 14.70 -32.32 -10.04
C ASP A 21 15.72 -31.35 -9.40
N VAL A 22 15.56 -30.05 -9.60
CA VAL A 22 16.48 -29.03 -9.07
C VAL A 22 15.98 -28.57 -7.69
N GLU A 23 16.81 -28.76 -6.67
CA GLU A 23 16.51 -28.25 -5.32
C GLU A 23 16.47 -26.72 -5.33
N PRO A 24 15.41 -26.09 -4.82
CA PRO A 24 15.33 -24.64 -4.71
C PRO A 24 16.46 -24.09 -3.85
N LEU A 25 16.93 -22.89 -4.22
CA LEU A 25 17.83 -22.12 -3.37
C LEU A 25 17.14 -21.77 -2.05
N GLU A 26 17.94 -21.61 -0.99
CA GLU A 26 17.45 -21.19 0.31
C GLU A 26 16.65 -19.88 0.21
N ALA A 27 15.48 -19.87 0.85
CA ALA A 27 14.65 -18.70 0.92
C ALA A 27 15.30 -17.62 1.79
N ILE A 28 14.95 -16.37 1.55
CA ILE A 28 15.33 -15.27 2.44
C ILE A 28 14.57 -15.47 3.76
N GLN A 29 15.28 -15.86 4.81
CA GLN A 29 14.75 -16.00 6.16
C GLN A 29 15.56 -15.13 7.13
N LEU A 30 14.86 -14.37 7.96
CA LEU A 30 15.45 -13.68 9.09
C LEU A 30 15.84 -14.70 10.16
N GLU A 31 17.01 -14.51 10.76
CA GLU A 31 17.39 -15.24 11.98
C GLU A 31 16.48 -14.79 13.14
N LEU A 32 15.63 -15.71 13.61
CA LEU A 32 14.73 -15.48 14.73
C LEU A 32 15.39 -15.87 16.05
N ASP A 33 15.10 -15.14 17.11
CA ASP A 33 15.63 -15.43 18.44
C ASP A 33 14.85 -16.57 19.11
N SER A 34 15.55 -17.57 19.64
CA SER A 34 14.90 -18.76 20.21
C SER A 34 14.14 -18.51 21.52
N GLU A 35 14.40 -17.40 22.22
CA GLU A 35 13.72 -17.05 23.47
C GLU A 35 12.61 -16.03 23.23
N GLU A 36 12.91 -14.94 22.51
CA GLU A 36 11.95 -13.87 22.23
C GLU A 36 10.89 -14.30 21.20
N ASP A 37 11.29 -15.00 20.13
CA ASP A 37 10.41 -15.38 19.01
C ASP A 37 9.86 -16.80 19.10
N ALA A 38 10.02 -17.45 20.25
CA ALA A 38 9.63 -18.84 20.50
C ALA A 38 8.17 -19.17 20.10
N SER A 39 7.25 -18.21 20.17
CA SER A 39 5.83 -18.45 19.84
C SER A 39 5.56 -18.56 18.33
N ILE A 40 6.42 -17.98 17.50
CA ILE A 40 6.22 -17.89 16.04
C ILE A 40 7.26 -18.67 15.24
N ILE A 41 8.40 -19.02 15.86
CA ILE A 41 9.58 -19.59 15.19
C ILE A 41 9.27 -20.82 14.32
N ASP A 42 8.35 -21.67 14.77
CA ASP A 42 8.04 -22.94 14.11
C ASP A 42 7.22 -22.78 12.83
N TRP A 43 6.42 -21.72 12.71
CA TRP A 43 5.42 -21.61 11.65
C TRP A 43 5.54 -20.32 10.82
N PHE A 44 6.35 -19.35 11.23
CA PHE A 44 6.38 -18.02 10.60
C PHE A 44 6.70 -18.05 9.08
N TYR A 45 7.53 -19.00 8.64
CA TYR A 45 7.90 -19.19 7.23
C TYR A 45 7.15 -20.32 6.51
N ASP A 46 6.13 -20.91 7.15
CA ASP A 46 5.31 -21.93 6.51
C ASP A 46 4.48 -21.34 5.36
N PRO A 47 4.21 -22.12 4.29
CA PRO A 47 3.35 -21.67 3.20
C PRO A 47 1.90 -21.38 3.65
N LYS A 48 1.43 -22.09 4.70
CA LYS A 48 0.13 -21.90 5.35
C LYS A 48 0.28 -22.10 6.85
N PRO A 49 0.64 -21.05 7.60
CA PRO A 49 0.94 -21.18 9.02
C PRO A 49 -0.30 -21.56 9.84
N LEU A 50 -0.08 -22.27 10.95
CA LEU A 50 -1.11 -22.63 11.94
C LEU A 50 -2.28 -23.49 11.41
N ILE A 51 -2.07 -24.23 10.33
CA ILE A 51 -3.06 -25.20 9.84
C ILE A 51 -3.11 -26.47 10.70
N ASN A 52 -1.96 -26.87 11.25
CA ASN A 52 -1.78 -27.99 12.17
C ASN A 52 -0.86 -27.51 13.30
N PRO A 53 -1.31 -27.03 14.48
CA PRO A 53 -2.59 -27.22 15.20
C PRO A 53 -3.76 -26.33 14.72
N PRO A 54 -5.03 -26.68 15.02
CA PRO A 54 -6.21 -25.98 14.50
C PRO A 54 -6.49 -24.64 15.21
N ALA A 55 -5.56 -23.69 15.10
CA ALA A 55 -5.83 -22.30 15.50
C ALA A 55 -6.71 -21.60 14.46
N VAL A 56 -6.67 -22.04 13.20
CA VAL A 56 -7.47 -21.51 12.10
C VAL A 56 -8.69 -22.38 11.79
N ASN A 57 -9.68 -21.81 11.11
CA ASN A 57 -10.96 -22.46 10.78
C ASN A 57 -10.88 -23.64 9.78
N GLY A 58 -9.70 -24.23 9.58
CA GLY A 58 -9.42 -25.31 8.63
C GLY A 58 -8.79 -24.83 7.31
N PRO A 59 -8.79 -25.67 6.25
CA PRO A 59 -8.11 -25.38 4.99
C PRO A 59 -8.69 -24.17 4.23
N SER A 60 -9.88 -23.70 4.60
CA SER A 60 -10.50 -22.50 4.05
C SER A 60 -9.81 -21.19 4.50
N TYR A 61 -9.07 -21.22 5.63
CA TYR A 61 -8.16 -20.14 6.04
C TYR A 61 -8.75 -18.72 6.01
N HIS A 62 -9.96 -18.53 6.54
CA HIS A 62 -10.66 -17.24 6.56
C HIS A 62 -10.55 -16.52 7.90
N TYR A 63 -10.43 -17.27 8.99
CA TYR A 63 -10.42 -16.74 10.34
C TYR A 63 -9.21 -17.28 11.09
N TRP A 64 -8.46 -16.35 11.65
CA TRP A 64 -7.29 -16.62 12.48
C TRP A 64 -7.40 -15.79 13.76
N PRO A 65 -7.72 -16.41 14.90
CA PRO A 65 -7.54 -15.84 16.23
C PRO A 65 -6.12 -16.12 16.76
N PRO A 66 -5.13 -15.21 16.60
CA PRO A 66 -3.80 -15.38 17.19
C PRO A 66 -3.88 -15.29 18.71
N THR A 67 -2.94 -15.97 19.40
CA THR A 67 -2.80 -15.78 20.84
C THR A 67 -2.09 -14.45 21.13
N LEU A 68 -2.19 -13.97 22.37
CA LEU A 68 -1.52 -12.73 22.78
C LEU A 68 0.00 -12.74 22.55
N PRO A 69 0.77 -13.79 22.92
CA PRO A 69 2.21 -13.83 22.64
C PRO A 69 2.53 -13.83 21.15
N ASP A 70 1.76 -14.54 20.30
CA ASP A 70 1.95 -14.50 18.84
C ASP A 70 1.80 -13.08 18.30
N MET A 71 0.72 -12.40 18.72
CA MET A 71 0.44 -11.04 18.28
C MET A 71 1.49 -10.05 18.76
N ALA A 72 2.02 -10.21 19.99
CA ALA A 72 3.08 -9.37 20.51
C ALA A 72 4.38 -9.50 19.69
N ASN A 73 4.77 -10.72 19.34
CA ASN A 73 5.96 -10.98 18.54
C ASN A 73 5.81 -10.48 17.10
N LEU A 74 4.66 -10.73 16.47
CA LEU A 74 4.35 -10.19 15.15
C LEU A 74 4.34 -8.65 15.13
N TYR A 75 3.85 -8.02 16.20
CA TYR A 75 3.87 -6.56 16.34
C TYR A 75 5.30 -6.02 16.47
N ARG A 76 6.16 -6.71 17.23
CA ARG A 76 7.58 -6.34 17.38
C ARG A 76 8.33 -6.43 16.05
N LEU A 77 8.18 -7.52 15.31
CA LEU A 77 8.78 -7.70 13.98
C LEU A 77 8.20 -6.71 12.94
N GLY A 78 6.89 -6.48 12.98
CA GLY A 78 6.19 -5.56 12.10
C GLY A 78 6.29 -4.08 12.49
N HIS A 79 7.09 -3.73 13.51
CA HIS A 79 7.14 -2.37 14.03
C HIS A 79 7.51 -1.33 12.96
N THR A 80 8.38 -1.70 12.00
CA THR A 80 8.75 -0.87 10.85
C THR A 80 7.57 -0.48 9.95
N LEU A 81 6.50 -1.27 9.95
CA LEU A 81 5.28 -1.02 9.19
C LEU A 81 4.23 -0.24 9.99
N SER A 82 4.33 -0.29 11.32
CA SER A 82 3.31 0.20 12.26
C SER A 82 3.79 1.41 13.08
N ASP A 83 4.63 2.28 12.49
CA ASP A 83 4.82 3.62 13.06
C ASP A 83 3.51 4.39 12.90
N ARG A 84 2.58 4.15 13.83
CA ARG A 84 1.25 4.71 13.83
C ARG A 84 1.32 5.98 14.68
N PRO A 85 1.39 7.17 14.06
CA PRO A 85 1.29 8.40 14.82
C PRO A 85 -0.12 8.52 15.42
N ASP A 86 -0.27 9.42 16.39
CA ASP A 86 -1.59 9.77 16.96
C ASP A 86 -2.61 10.04 15.84
N ASN A 87 -3.88 9.73 16.09
CA ASN A 87 -4.99 9.99 15.15
C ASN A 87 -5.04 11.47 14.73
N ASN A 88 -4.56 12.39 15.56
CA ASN A 88 -4.48 13.82 15.23
C ASN A 88 -3.36 14.18 14.26
N ALA A 89 -2.34 13.35 14.08
CA ALA A 89 -1.24 13.61 13.16
C ALA A 89 -1.71 13.70 11.69
N SER A 90 -2.84 13.06 11.37
CA SER A 90 -3.48 13.13 10.05
C SER A 90 -4.43 14.32 9.90
N TYR A 91 -4.35 15.33 10.77
CA TYR A 91 -5.16 16.55 10.64
C TYR A 91 -4.85 17.24 9.29
N LEU A 92 -5.89 17.52 8.51
CA LEU A 92 -5.83 17.95 7.10
C LEU A 92 -5.23 16.94 6.10
N PHE A 93 -4.54 15.89 6.58
CA PHE A 93 -4.00 14.78 5.78
C PHE A 93 -4.90 13.54 5.83
N ASN A 94 -6.21 13.75 5.75
CA ASN A 94 -7.18 12.67 5.65
C ASN A 94 -7.91 12.70 4.29
N LYS A 95 -8.56 11.59 3.94
CA LYS A 95 -9.28 11.45 2.66
C LYS A 95 -10.32 12.57 2.45
N LYS A 96 -11.03 12.97 3.51
CA LYS A 96 -12.06 14.02 3.45
C LYS A 96 -11.45 15.37 3.10
N SER A 97 -10.35 15.74 3.74
CA SER A 97 -9.62 16.97 3.48
C SER A 97 -9.07 17.01 2.06
N PHE A 98 -8.54 15.90 1.53
CA PHE A 98 -8.10 15.84 0.14
C PHE A 98 -9.25 16.01 -0.87
N PHE A 99 -10.44 15.46 -0.60
CA PHE A 99 -11.60 15.70 -1.46
C PHE A 99 -12.03 17.18 -1.45
N THR A 100 -12.05 17.80 -0.28
CA THR A 100 -12.40 19.22 -0.14
C THR A 100 -11.40 20.11 -0.88
N VAL A 101 -10.11 19.86 -0.71
CA VAL A 101 -9.04 20.64 -1.33
C VAL A 101 -9.05 20.50 -2.85
N LYS A 102 -9.30 19.30 -3.36
CA LYS A 102 -9.54 19.06 -4.80
C LYS A 102 -10.74 19.84 -5.32
N ALA A 103 -11.87 19.80 -4.61
CA ALA A 103 -13.11 20.48 -5.01
C ALA A 103 -12.96 22.02 -4.99
N LEU A 104 -12.21 22.54 -4.02
CA LEU A 104 -11.95 23.98 -3.86
C LEU A 104 -10.74 24.46 -4.69
N ASN A 105 -10.03 23.58 -5.39
CA ASN A 105 -8.77 23.89 -6.10
C ASN A 105 -7.75 24.61 -5.23
N MET A 106 -7.67 24.19 -3.98
CA MET A 106 -6.65 24.62 -3.04
C MET A 106 -5.52 23.59 -3.03
N ALA A 107 -4.43 23.91 -2.34
CA ALA A 107 -3.35 22.96 -2.08
C ALA A 107 -3.02 22.94 -0.59
N ILE A 108 -2.84 21.75 -0.02
CA ILE A 108 -2.27 21.59 1.32
C ILE A 108 -0.75 21.52 1.17
N PRO A 109 0.04 22.26 1.95
CA PRO A 109 1.50 22.15 1.95
C PRO A 109 1.94 20.71 2.23
N GLY A 110 2.72 20.10 1.33
CA GLY A 110 3.14 18.68 1.44
C GLY A 110 2.07 17.66 1.02
N GLY A 111 0.87 18.10 0.64
CA GLY A 111 -0.19 17.26 0.09
C GLY A 111 -0.17 17.22 -1.45
N PRO A 112 -0.93 16.30 -2.06
CA PRO A 112 -1.04 16.20 -3.51
C PRO A 112 -1.78 17.41 -4.11
N VAL A 113 -1.23 17.98 -5.17
CA VAL A 113 -1.89 19.03 -5.97
C VAL A 113 -2.72 18.35 -7.06
N MET A 114 -3.99 18.71 -7.18
CA MET A 114 -4.93 18.13 -8.14
C MET A 114 -5.60 19.21 -8.98
N GLN A 115 -5.97 18.88 -10.21
CA GLN A 115 -6.74 19.76 -11.08
C GLN A 115 -8.25 19.67 -10.77
N MET A 116 -8.97 20.79 -10.94
CA MET A 116 -10.43 20.83 -10.80
C MET A 116 -11.11 19.87 -11.78
N THR A 117 -12.07 19.09 -11.27
CA THR A 117 -12.88 18.15 -12.07
C THR A 117 -13.93 18.85 -12.96
N THR A 118 -14.18 20.15 -12.77
CA THR A 118 -15.10 20.93 -13.60
C THR A 118 -14.41 22.19 -14.12
N THR A 119 -14.14 22.25 -15.43
CA THR A 119 -13.64 23.42 -16.17
C THR A 119 -14.73 24.50 -16.38
N LEU A 120 -15.68 24.65 -15.44
CA LEU A 120 -16.74 25.66 -15.52
C LEU A 120 -16.42 26.85 -14.62
N GLY A 121 -15.38 27.57 -15.03
CA GLY A 121 -14.94 28.83 -14.43
C GLY A 121 -14.64 29.89 -15.49
N PHE A 122 -15.36 29.90 -16.62
CA PHE A 122 -15.27 31.03 -17.57
C PHE A 122 -16.19 32.18 -17.13
N GLN A 123 -15.98 32.71 -15.92
CA GLN A 123 -16.42 34.08 -15.62
C GLN A 123 -15.38 35.03 -16.22
N ARG A 124 -15.47 35.21 -17.54
CA ARG A 124 -14.89 36.35 -18.25
C ARG A 124 -15.55 37.61 -17.71
N LEU A 125 -14.94 38.23 -16.70
CA LEU A 125 -15.21 39.61 -16.29
C LEU A 125 -14.99 40.51 -17.52
N LYS A 126 -16.04 40.77 -18.30
CA LYS A 126 -16.07 41.91 -19.23
C LYS A 126 -16.19 43.19 -18.41
N ARG A 127 -15.09 43.64 -17.81
CA ARG A 127 -14.90 45.05 -17.43
C ARG A 127 -14.33 45.81 -18.63
N SER A 128 -15.18 46.10 -19.62
CA SER A 128 -14.88 47.08 -20.66
C SER A 128 -16.17 47.43 -21.41
N SER A 129 -16.85 48.51 -20.98
CA SER A 129 -17.74 49.34 -21.84
C SER A 129 -18.52 50.46 -21.12
N LEU A 130 -18.56 50.56 -19.79
CA LEU A 130 -19.37 51.59 -19.10
C LEU A 130 -18.65 52.90 -18.74
N ILE A 131 -17.64 53.34 -19.50
CA ILE A 131 -16.95 54.64 -19.25
C ILE A 131 -17.22 55.72 -20.31
N ASN A 132 -17.93 55.44 -21.40
CA ASN A 132 -18.17 56.45 -22.46
C ASN A 132 -19.62 56.95 -22.55
N LEU A 133 -20.27 57.28 -21.43
CA LEU A 133 -21.60 57.93 -21.46
C LEU A 133 -21.72 59.14 -20.53
N TRP A 134 -20.66 59.93 -20.37
CA TRP A 134 -20.69 61.24 -19.69
C TRP A 134 -19.80 62.30 -20.36
N ARG A 135 -19.73 62.29 -21.70
CA ARG A 135 -19.03 63.36 -22.42
C ARG A 135 -19.66 63.63 -23.79
N THR A 136 -20.85 64.23 -23.79
CA THR A 136 -21.35 65.22 -24.78
C THR A 136 -22.80 65.56 -24.47
N SER A 137 -23.01 66.70 -23.82
CA SER A 137 -24.02 67.74 -24.13
C SER A 137 -24.02 68.79 -23.02
#